data_AF-A0A965PVP6-F1
#
_entry.id   AF-A0A965PVP6-F1
#
_cell.length_a   1.000
_cell.length_b   1.000
_cell.length_c   1.000
_cell.angle_alpha   90.00
_cell.angle_beta   90.00
_cell.angle_gamma   90.00
#
_symmetry.space_group_name_H-M   'P 1'
#
loop_
_entity.id
_entity.type
_entity.pdbx_description
1 polymer ?
#
loop_
_entity_poly.entity_id
_entity_poly.type
_entity_poly.pdbx_seq_one_letter_code
_entity_poly.pdbx_strand_id
1 'polypeptide(L)'
;ADDFRALLVDGDGPHFARHDGQAVTCDDFAQAIADANPDSPLAQHLDAFKRWYSQAGTPRLSCGGTYNAEKQTYTITLMQHGGRTSGQEAREPFVIPVRIGLIGMKSGKPLMLYTDEQGPGAEDQLFVVSGGSSAITLTRVEEEPVPSVLRGFSAPVILEFEYSDEQLRILLAHDPDPFNRWEAGQRLALRRAIRSVQSPVDSPMRQAPLDGAYLEAMRAVLRNPELDAAFKELVLTLPSEGYIAEQLDQVDPQAIHLVREAMRLQLAHTLHADWEWVYETHRHNGAYRPDPLSSGRRALAGMALHHLCLAAVQSGDTLWPGKTLQAFKDASNMTDRFNALHALVNCGHPLARQALDRFHALFKNEPLVLDKWFALQAAKCDVQGDVLPAVRQLLTHPDFSLLNPNRARSLIFSYCSANPGAFHRTDAAGYVFWSERVLDLDATNPQVAARLARALDRWSTLAEPYRSAAREALARVAAKADLSNDVREVVSRALAI
;
A
#
# COMPACT_ATOMS: atom_id res chain seq x y z
N ALA A 1 -14.59 17.65 11.00
CA ALA A 1 -15.14 16.54 10.19
C ALA A 1 -16.66 16.57 10.23
N ASP A 2 -17.26 16.83 11.39
CA ASP A 2 -18.73 16.92 11.53
C ASP A 2 -19.34 18.11 10.76
N ASP A 3 -18.70 19.29 10.73
CA ASP A 3 -19.16 20.42 9.90
C ASP A 3 -19.11 20.13 8.39
N PHE A 4 -18.11 19.37 7.94
CA PHE A 4 -17.91 19.05 6.52
C PHE A 4 -18.96 18.05 5.99
N ARG A 5 -19.53 17.22 6.87
CA ARG A 5 -20.60 16.26 6.54
C ARG A 5 -21.93 16.97 6.31
N ALA A 6 -22.29 17.93 7.17
CA ALA A 6 -23.52 18.71 7.03
C ALA A 6 -23.57 19.51 5.73
N LEU A 7 -22.42 19.91 5.18
CA LEU A 7 -22.31 20.76 3.99
C LEU A 7 -22.39 19.99 2.65
N LEU A 8 -22.16 18.68 2.65
CA LEU A 8 -22.10 17.86 1.43
C LEU A 8 -23.17 16.77 1.34
N VAL A 9 -23.66 16.28 2.47
CA VAL A 9 -24.45 15.02 2.52
C VAL A 9 -25.95 15.27 2.49
N ASP A 10 -26.41 16.41 3.00
CA ASP A 10 -27.80 16.79 2.85
C ASP A 10 -27.96 17.48 1.49
N GLY A 11 -28.96 17.06 0.69
CA GLY A 11 -29.25 17.63 -0.64
C GLY A 11 -29.54 19.14 -0.67
N ASP A 12 -29.51 19.79 0.50
CA ASP A 12 -29.65 21.22 0.74
C ASP A 12 -28.30 21.93 1.01
N GLY A 13 -27.16 21.24 0.83
CA GLY A 13 -25.83 21.82 1.01
C GLY A 13 -25.61 23.07 0.13
N PRO A 14 -24.82 24.06 0.59
CA PRO A 14 -24.70 25.38 -0.05
C PRO A 14 -24.23 25.34 -1.51
N HIS A 15 -23.49 24.29 -1.91
CA HIS A 15 -23.16 24.06 -3.32
C HIS A 15 -24.38 23.63 -4.14
N PHE A 16 -25.14 22.63 -3.68
CA PHE A 16 -26.35 22.16 -4.37
C PHE A 16 -27.43 23.24 -4.42
N ALA A 17 -27.65 23.98 -3.33
CA ALA A 17 -28.60 25.08 -3.29
C ALA A 17 -28.32 26.17 -4.35
N ARG A 18 -27.05 26.35 -4.75
CA ARG A 18 -26.63 27.34 -5.76
C ARG A 18 -26.57 26.79 -7.18
N HIS A 19 -26.23 25.51 -7.32
CA HIS A 19 -25.77 24.94 -8.59
C HIS A 19 -26.53 23.69 -9.04
N ASP A 20 -27.60 23.29 -8.36
CA ASP A 20 -28.43 22.17 -8.80
C ASP A 20 -28.97 22.40 -10.23
N GLY A 21 -28.92 21.35 -11.05
CA GLY A 21 -29.27 21.39 -12.48
C GLY A 21 -28.31 22.18 -13.39
N GLN A 22 -27.15 22.61 -12.91
CA GLN A 22 -26.17 23.39 -13.69
C GLN A 22 -24.87 22.62 -13.96
N ALA A 23 -24.16 23.00 -15.03
CA ALA A 23 -22.78 22.61 -15.24
C ALA A 23 -21.87 23.69 -14.64
N VAL A 24 -21.09 23.34 -13.62
CA VAL A 24 -20.24 24.27 -12.85
C VAL A 24 -18.78 23.79 -12.79
N THR A 25 -17.92 24.62 -12.20
CA THR A 25 -16.48 24.42 -12.16
C THR A 25 -15.97 24.00 -10.78
N CYS A 26 -14.70 23.58 -10.70
CA CYS A 26 -14.03 23.36 -9.42
C CYS A 26 -13.96 24.63 -8.56
N ASP A 27 -13.88 25.81 -9.20
CA ASP A 27 -13.87 27.09 -8.50
C ASP A 27 -15.19 27.37 -7.78
N ASP A 28 -16.32 27.06 -8.43
CA ASP A 28 -17.67 27.22 -7.85
C ASP A 28 -17.85 26.31 -6.62
N PHE A 29 -17.33 25.09 -6.68
CA PHE A 29 -17.33 24.18 -5.54
C PHE A 29 -16.51 24.73 -4.37
N ALA A 30 -15.25 25.11 -4.60
CA ALA A 30 -14.39 25.64 -3.54
C ALA A 30 -14.96 26.92 -2.92
N GLN A 31 -15.54 27.81 -3.74
CA GLN A 31 -16.18 29.04 -3.28
C GLN A 31 -17.41 28.76 -2.43
N ALA A 32 -18.29 27.84 -2.84
CA ALA A 32 -19.49 27.51 -2.08
C ALA A 32 -19.17 26.96 -0.68
N ILE A 33 -18.12 26.15 -0.56
CA ILE A 33 -17.66 25.65 0.75
C ILE A 33 -17.05 26.77 1.59
N ALA A 34 -16.23 27.65 1.00
CA ALA A 34 -15.64 28.79 1.71
C ALA A 34 -16.70 29.77 2.23
N ASP A 35 -17.68 30.14 1.39
CA ASP A 35 -18.76 31.05 1.76
C ASP A 35 -19.63 30.52 2.90
N ALA A 36 -19.81 29.20 2.95
CA ALA A 36 -20.56 28.54 4.02
C ALA A 36 -19.79 28.48 5.35
N ASN A 37 -18.47 28.72 5.31
CA ASN A 37 -17.58 28.66 6.47
C ASN A 37 -16.67 29.90 6.51
N PRO A 38 -17.24 31.11 6.64
CA PRO A 38 -16.49 32.36 6.47
C PRO A 38 -15.34 32.54 7.47
N ASP A 39 -15.45 31.92 8.66
CA ASP A 39 -14.43 31.99 9.71
C ASP A 39 -13.36 30.88 9.60
N SER A 40 -13.50 29.96 8.63
CA SER A 40 -12.57 28.84 8.47
C SER A 40 -11.24 29.25 7.84
N PRO A 41 -10.14 28.51 8.10
CA PRO A 41 -8.89 28.70 7.39
C PRO A 41 -9.01 28.51 5.87
N LEU A 42 -9.99 27.74 5.39
CA LEU A 42 -10.27 27.59 3.96
C LEU A 42 -10.74 28.92 3.36
N ALA A 43 -11.69 29.60 4.00
CA ALA A 43 -12.17 30.91 3.52
C ALA A 43 -11.06 31.97 3.54
N GLN A 44 -10.22 31.97 4.58
CA GLN A 44 -9.08 32.89 4.72
C GLN A 44 -7.98 32.64 3.69
N HIS A 45 -7.85 31.41 3.17
CA HIS A 45 -6.78 31.01 2.25
C HIS A 45 -7.29 30.46 0.92
N LEU A 46 -8.53 30.78 0.51
CA LEU A 46 -9.20 30.13 -0.62
C LEU A 46 -8.38 30.20 -1.92
N ASP A 47 -7.87 31.38 -2.27
CA ASP A 47 -7.09 31.57 -3.50
C ASP A 47 -5.81 30.71 -3.49
N ALA A 48 -5.11 30.63 -2.37
CA ALA A 48 -3.93 29.78 -2.22
C ALA A 48 -4.31 28.29 -2.17
N PHE A 49 -5.46 27.93 -1.61
CA PHE A 49 -5.95 26.56 -1.56
C PHE A 49 -6.26 26.02 -2.97
N LYS A 50 -6.75 26.87 -3.88
CA LYS A 50 -7.03 26.51 -5.28
C LYS A 50 -5.81 26.00 -6.05
N ARG A 51 -4.58 26.20 -5.55
CA ARG A 51 -3.35 25.56 -6.06
C ARG A 51 -3.43 24.03 -6.05
N TRP A 52 -4.22 23.41 -5.16
CA TRP A 52 -4.46 21.96 -5.20
C TRP A 52 -5.17 21.48 -6.47
N TYR A 53 -5.92 22.35 -7.15
CA TYR A 53 -6.61 22.03 -8.41
C TYR A 53 -5.74 22.32 -9.64
N SER A 54 -4.83 23.31 -9.56
CA SER A 54 -4.06 23.80 -10.71
C SER A 54 -2.60 23.32 -10.74
N GLN A 55 -2.01 22.97 -9.58
CA GLN A 55 -0.61 22.58 -9.45
C GLN A 55 -0.49 21.07 -9.23
N ALA A 56 0.00 20.35 -10.24
CA ALA A 56 0.25 18.90 -10.16
C ALA A 56 1.38 18.55 -9.18
N GLY A 57 1.57 17.26 -8.88
CA GLY A 57 2.70 16.71 -8.12
C GLY A 57 2.58 16.80 -6.60
N THR A 58 3.21 15.86 -5.90
CA THR A 58 3.06 15.68 -4.45
C THR A 58 4.00 16.62 -3.67
N PRO A 59 3.49 17.52 -2.80
CA PRO A 59 4.33 18.38 -1.98
C PRO A 59 5.15 17.57 -0.97
N ARG A 60 6.33 18.07 -0.61
CA ARG A 60 7.15 17.53 0.49
C ARG A 60 7.07 18.47 1.69
N LEU A 61 6.81 17.90 2.86
CA LEU A 61 6.71 18.63 4.13
C LEU A 61 7.83 18.14 5.05
N SER A 62 8.92 18.90 5.12
CA SER A 62 9.99 18.69 6.08
C SER A 62 9.51 19.09 7.47
N CYS A 63 9.69 18.21 8.44
CA CYS A 63 9.29 18.44 9.81
C CYS A 63 10.46 18.12 10.75
N GLY A 64 10.73 19.02 11.68
CA GLY A 64 11.72 18.84 12.75
C GLY A 64 11.15 19.34 14.07
N GLY A 65 11.75 18.92 15.19
CA GLY A 65 11.33 19.41 16.49
C GLY A 65 12.44 19.46 17.52
N THR A 66 12.32 20.41 18.44
CA THR A 66 13.30 20.65 19.51
C THR A 66 12.58 20.70 20.84
N TYR A 67 13.00 19.84 21.77
CA TYR A 67 12.49 19.83 23.14
C TYR A 67 13.39 20.63 24.07
N ASN A 68 12.78 21.46 24.92
CA ASN A 68 13.45 22.16 26.01
C ASN A 68 12.86 21.70 27.34
N ALA A 69 13.62 20.90 28.08
CA ALA A 69 13.19 20.34 29.36
C ALA A 69 13.05 21.40 30.47
N GLU A 70 13.91 22.42 30.50
CA GLU A 70 13.86 23.48 31.52
C GLU A 70 12.59 24.33 31.40
N LYS A 71 12.18 24.62 30.15
CA LYS A 71 10.96 25.39 29.85
C LYS A 71 9.73 24.53 29.66
N GLN A 72 9.90 23.20 29.60
CA GLN A 72 8.84 22.25 29.24
C GLN A 72 8.12 22.66 27.95
N THR A 73 8.90 22.97 26.91
CA THR A 73 8.37 23.38 25.60
C THR A 73 8.88 22.47 24.50
N TYR A 74 8.04 22.21 23.50
CA TYR A 74 8.43 21.52 22.28
C TYR A 74 8.07 22.39 21.07
N THR A 75 9.09 22.78 20.29
CA THR A 75 8.88 23.58 19.07
C THR A 75 8.97 22.67 17.86
N ILE A 76 7.91 22.62 17.06
CA ILE A 76 7.83 21.91 15.78
C ILE A 76 8.01 22.91 14.65
N THR A 77 8.95 22.63 13.75
CA THR A 77 9.18 23.42 12.54
C THR A 77 8.70 22.62 11.33
N LEU A 78 7.82 23.22 10.53
CA LEU A 78 7.24 22.66 9.31
C LEU A 78 7.71 23.49 8.12
N MET A 79 8.33 22.88 7.12
CA MET A 79 8.80 23.55 5.92
C MET A 79 8.25 22.83 4.69
N GLN A 80 7.62 23.58 3.80
CA GLN A 80 7.11 23.01 2.56
C GLN A 80 8.08 23.21 1.41
N HIS A 81 8.22 22.16 0.62
CA HIS A 81 8.96 22.17 -0.63
C HIS A 81 8.00 21.86 -1.76
N GLY A 82 7.97 22.72 -2.78
CA GLY A 82 7.17 22.51 -3.97
C GLY A 82 7.52 21.16 -4.60
N GLY A 83 6.51 20.30 -4.84
CA GLY A 83 6.71 18.95 -5.36
C GLY A 83 7.51 18.96 -6.67
N ARG A 84 8.38 17.99 -6.91
CA ARG A 84 9.15 17.93 -8.17
C ARG A 84 8.30 17.26 -9.26
N THR A 85 8.05 17.95 -10.37
CA THR A 85 7.76 17.30 -11.67
C THR A 85 8.80 17.78 -12.67
N SER A 86 9.23 16.89 -13.56
CA SER A 86 10.16 17.23 -14.65
C SER A 86 9.64 18.42 -15.46
N GLY A 87 10.43 19.51 -15.53
CA GLY A 87 10.24 20.61 -16.48
C GLY A 87 9.35 21.78 -16.05
N GLN A 88 8.97 21.92 -14.76
CA GLN A 88 8.22 23.10 -14.28
C GLN A 88 9.07 24.02 -13.39
N GLU A 89 8.78 25.32 -13.46
CA GLU A 89 9.34 26.40 -12.63
C GLU A 89 9.09 26.19 -11.12
N ALA A 90 9.74 27.01 -10.28
CA ALA A 90 9.55 26.98 -8.84
C ALA A 90 8.07 27.07 -8.47
N ARG A 91 7.59 26.07 -7.73
CA ARG A 91 6.17 25.92 -7.41
C ARG A 91 5.78 26.75 -6.20
N GLU A 92 4.57 27.30 -6.26
CA GLU A 92 4.04 28.09 -5.16
C GLU A 92 3.67 27.20 -3.96
N PRO A 93 3.80 27.74 -2.72
CA PRO A 93 3.35 27.08 -1.51
C PRO A 93 1.88 26.64 -1.55
N PHE A 94 1.58 25.42 -1.11
CA PHE A 94 0.21 24.95 -0.87
C PHE A 94 -0.29 25.41 0.50
N VAL A 95 -1.62 25.36 0.67
CA VAL A 95 -2.29 25.41 1.98
C VAL A 95 -2.40 23.98 2.50
N ILE A 96 -1.58 23.63 3.49
CA ILE A 96 -1.43 22.26 4.00
C ILE A 96 -1.99 22.19 5.43
N PRO A 97 -3.14 21.53 5.64
CA PRO A 97 -3.64 21.24 6.98
C PRO A 97 -2.86 20.06 7.61
N VAL A 98 -2.16 20.32 8.72
CA VAL A 98 -1.30 19.37 9.43
C VAL A 98 -1.88 19.10 10.81
N ARG A 99 -2.46 17.91 11.02
CA ARG A 99 -2.94 17.49 12.35
C ARG A 99 -1.80 16.86 13.15
N ILE A 100 -1.57 17.33 14.37
CA ILE A 100 -0.43 16.94 15.20
C ILE A 100 -0.93 16.51 16.58
N GLY A 101 -0.40 15.39 17.09
CA GLY A 101 -0.43 15.03 18.50
C GLY A 101 0.99 14.76 19.02
N LEU A 102 1.15 14.59 20.35
CA LEU A 102 2.42 14.25 20.98
C LEU A 102 2.27 12.99 21.83
N ILE A 103 3.27 12.10 21.80
CA ILE A 103 3.34 10.90 22.65
C ILE A 103 4.59 10.99 23.53
N GLY A 104 4.48 10.76 24.83
CA GLY A 104 5.62 10.77 25.73
C GLY A 104 6.62 9.66 25.40
N MET A 105 7.90 10.02 25.20
CA MET A 105 8.93 9.05 24.83
C MET A 105 9.17 8.01 25.93
N LYS A 106 9.04 8.38 27.21
CA LYS A 106 9.24 7.46 28.34
C LYS A 106 7.93 6.86 28.82
N SER A 107 6.87 7.67 28.90
CA SER A 107 5.58 7.19 29.40
C SER A 107 4.78 6.37 28.39
N GLY A 108 5.01 6.59 27.09
CA GLY A 108 4.16 6.06 26.03
C GLY A 108 2.74 6.62 26.06
N LYS A 109 2.46 7.72 26.77
CA LYS A 109 1.10 8.29 26.89
C LYS A 109 0.92 9.47 25.93
N PRO A 110 -0.31 9.72 25.42
CA PRO A 110 -0.62 10.99 24.78
C PRO A 110 -0.33 12.17 25.72
N LEU A 111 0.37 13.18 25.22
CA LEU A 111 0.60 14.44 25.92
C LEU A 111 -0.36 15.49 25.38
N MET A 112 -0.93 16.29 26.28
CA MET A 112 -1.84 17.38 25.90
C MET A 112 -1.07 18.53 25.25
N LEU A 113 -1.62 19.07 24.16
CA LEU A 113 -1.07 20.17 23.39
C LEU A 113 -1.64 21.49 23.94
N TYR A 114 -0.75 22.40 24.31
CA TYR A 114 -1.09 23.77 24.73
C TYR A 114 -0.35 24.77 23.84
N THR A 115 -1.07 25.46 22.95
CA THR A 115 -0.51 26.53 22.10
C THR A 115 -0.43 27.87 22.82
N ASP A 116 -1.31 28.08 23.79
CA ASP A 116 -1.38 29.30 24.61
C ASP A 116 -1.26 28.96 26.10
N GLU A 117 -0.59 29.81 26.88
CA GLU A 117 -0.36 29.56 28.31
C GLU A 117 -1.64 29.44 29.14
N GLN A 118 -2.76 29.98 28.67
CA GLN A 118 -4.06 29.95 29.38
C GLN A 118 -5.15 29.19 28.61
N GLY A 119 -4.82 28.60 27.47
CA GLY A 119 -5.78 27.87 26.64
C GLY A 119 -6.11 26.47 27.18
N PRO A 120 -7.24 25.86 26.75
CA PRO A 120 -7.51 24.45 27.02
C PRO A 120 -6.49 23.57 26.29
N GLY A 121 -6.12 22.45 26.92
CA GLY A 121 -5.27 21.43 26.28
C GLY A 121 -6.08 20.55 25.34
N ALA A 122 -5.46 20.05 24.27
CA ALA A 122 -6.06 19.10 23.34
C ALA A 122 -5.15 17.89 23.10
N GLU A 123 -5.70 16.70 22.82
CA GLU A 123 -4.90 15.51 22.49
C GLU A 123 -4.31 15.55 21.07
N ASP A 124 -4.95 16.29 20.17
CA ASP A 124 -4.40 16.71 18.88
C ASP A 124 -4.94 18.07 18.46
N GLN A 125 -4.24 18.71 17.52
CA GLN A 125 -4.65 19.98 16.96
C GLN A 125 -4.30 20.08 15.48
N LEU A 126 -5.14 20.79 14.71
CA LEU A 126 -4.92 21.07 13.30
C LEU A 126 -4.21 22.42 13.12
N PHE A 127 -3.07 22.42 12.44
CA PHE A 127 -2.31 23.61 12.09
C PHE A 127 -2.33 23.81 10.57
N VAL A 128 -2.54 25.03 10.09
CA VAL A 128 -2.58 25.31 8.65
C VAL A 128 -1.28 25.97 8.22
N VAL A 129 -0.50 25.27 7.42
CA VAL A 129 0.76 25.75 6.83
C VAL A 129 0.44 26.32 5.45
N SER A 130 0.43 27.65 5.31
CA SER A 130 0.13 28.35 4.04
C SER A 130 1.34 29.06 3.41
N GLY A 131 2.41 29.26 4.19
CA GLY A 131 3.68 29.83 3.75
C GLY A 131 4.81 28.80 3.65
N GLY A 132 6.00 29.20 3.21
CA GLY A 132 7.14 28.29 2.99
C GLY A 132 7.65 27.58 4.26
N SER A 133 7.45 28.19 5.44
CA SER A 133 7.83 27.63 6.74
C SER A 133 6.88 28.10 7.83
N SER A 134 6.73 27.31 8.89
CA SER A 134 5.95 27.63 10.08
C SER A 134 6.59 26.96 11.31
N ALA A 135 6.56 27.63 12.45
CA ALA A 135 7.04 27.08 13.72
C ALA A 135 5.93 27.17 14.77
N ILE A 136 5.66 26.06 15.44
CA ILE A 136 4.62 25.93 16.46
C ILE A 136 5.31 25.55 17.76
N THR A 137 5.14 26.36 18.81
CA THR A 137 5.66 26.02 20.14
C THR A 137 4.53 25.54 21.02
N LEU A 138 4.66 24.30 21.50
CA LEU A 138 3.76 23.68 22.45
C LEU A 138 4.37 23.83 23.85
N THR A 139 3.56 24.26 24.81
CA THR A 139 3.95 24.47 26.21
C THR A 139 3.48 23.31 27.10
N ARG A 140 4.00 23.24 28.33
CA ARG A 140 3.64 22.22 29.33
C ARG A 140 3.92 20.78 28.86
N VAL A 141 4.99 20.62 28.10
CA VAL A 141 5.48 19.32 27.62
C VAL A 141 6.44 18.77 28.67
N GLU A 142 5.92 17.99 29.61
CA GLU A 142 6.63 17.57 30.84
C GLU A 142 7.74 16.54 30.61
N GLU A 143 7.74 15.87 29.46
CA GLU A 143 8.79 14.95 29.02
C GLU A 143 9.07 15.11 27.53
N GLU A 144 10.21 14.62 27.07
CA GLU A 144 10.56 14.65 25.64
C GLU A 144 9.51 13.87 24.81
N PRO A 145 8.85 14.50 23.83
CA PRO A 145 7.79 13.87 23.07
C PRO A 145 8.31 13.20 21.79
N VAL A 146 7.54 12.23 21.32
CA VAL A 146 7.53 11.76 19.94
C VAL A 146 6.35 12.40 19.22
N PRO A 147 6.58 13.22 18.18
CA PRO A 147 5.47 13.89 17.50
C PRO A 147 4.74 12.90 16.58
N SER A 148 3.41 12.85 16.70
CA SER A 148 2.50 12.17 15.77
C SER A 148 1.99 13.19 14.77
N VAL A 149 2.71 13.34 13.66
CA VAL A 149 2.46 14.41 12.65
C VAL A 149 1.61 13.85 11.51
N LEU A 150 0.75 14.70 10.94
CA LEU A 150 -0.12 14.36 9.81
C LEU A 150 -1.18 13.30 10.15
N ARG A 151 -1.68 13.31 11.40
CA ARG A 151 -2.71 12.36 11.89
C ARG A 151 -3.91 12.26 10.95
N GLY A 152 -4.39 11.03 10.74
CA GLY A 152 -5.46 10.75 9.79
C GLY A 152 -5.12 11.10 8.33
N PHE A 153 -3.82 11.19 7.99
CA PHE A 153 -3.33 11.64 6.70
C PHE A 153 -3.93 13.01 6.30
N SER A 154 -3.83 13.98 7.21
CA SER A 154 -4.57 15.26 7.14
C SER A 154 -4.33 16.06 5.85
N ALA A 155 -3.24 15.81 5.12
CA ALA A 155 -2.99 16.34 3.79
C ALA A 155 -2.22 15.34 2.92
N PRO A 156 -2.42 15.34 1.57
CA PRO A 156 -1.75 14.42 0.66
C PRO A 156 -0.33 14.89 0.33
N VAL A 157 0.58 14.80 1.31
CA VAL A 157 1.97 15.24 1.21
C VAL A 157 2.94 14.11 1.58
N ILE A 158 4.18 14.22 1.10
CA ILE A 158 5.29 13.38 1.58
C ILE A 158 5.83 14.04 2.86
N LEU A 159 5.60 13.42 4.01
CA LEU A 159 6.16 13.87 5.28
C LEU A 159 7.61 13.41 5.42
N GLU A 160 8.53 14.36 5.54
CA GLU A 160 9.95 14.14 5.80
C GLU A 160 10.25 14.46 7.27
N PHE A 161 10.25 13.43 8.11
CA PHE A 161 10.65 13.52 9.51
C PHE A 161 11.62 12.39 9.83
N GLU A 162 12.78 12.73 10.39
CA GLU A 162 13.85 11.79 10.73
C GLU A 162 13.58 11.07 12.06
N TYR A 163 12.52 10.28 12.12
CA TYR A 163 12.21 9.50 13.32
C TYR A 163 13.34 8.50 13.60
N SER A 164 13.73 8.33 14.86
CA SER A 164 14.53 7.17 15.26
C SER A 164 13.67 5.89 15.23
N ASP A 165 14.32 4.72 15.13
CA ASP A 165 13.61 3.44 15.23
C ASP A 165 12.96 3.23 16.62
N GLU A 166 13.44 3.90 17.65
CA GLU A 166 12.82 3.90 18.97
C GLU A 166 11.54 4.74 18.99
N GLN A 167 11.59 5.95 18.41
CA GLN A 167 10.41 6.80 18.26
C GLN A 167 9.30 6.10 17.45
N LEU A 168 9.63 5.46 16.34
CA LEU A 168 8.66 4.70 15.55
C LEU A 168 8.06 3.52 16.35
N ARG A 169 8.85 2.85 17.20
CA ARG A 169 8.32 1.78 18.07
C ARG A 169 7.37 2.33 19.13
N ILE A 170 7.64 3.50 19.69
CA ILE A 170 6.71 4.18 20.61
C ILE A 170 5.39 4.50 19.90
N LEU A 171 5.45 5.09 18.69
CA LEU A 171 4.23 5.38 17.91
C LEU A 171 3.45 4.10 17.58
N LEU A 172 4.12 3.05 17.10
CA LEU A 172 3.49 1.76 16.81
C LEU A 172 2.82 1.12 18.05
N ALA A 173 3.42 1.29 19.23
CA ALA A 173 2.90 0.71 20.46
C ALA A 173 1.77 1.54 21.08
N HIS A 174 1.78 2.87 20.90
CA HIS A 174 1.01 3.76 21.77
C HIS A 174 0.28 4.91 21.09
N ASP A 175 0.52 5.20 19.81
CA ASP A 175 -0.17 6.32 19.15
C ASP A 175 -1.68 6.05 19.08
N PRO A 176 -2.54 6.94 19.60
CA PRO A 176 -3.99 6.80 19.49
C PRO A 176 -4.49 7.03 18.06
N ASP A 177 -3.72 7.68 17.19
CA ASP A 177 -4.08 7.80 15.78
C ASP A 177 -3.79 6.48 15.04
N PRO A 178 -4.81 5.75 14.57
CA PRO A 178 -4.59 4.44 13.96
C PRO A 178 -3.76 4.53 12.68
N PHE A 179 -3.89 5.62 11.91
CA PHE A 179 -3.10 5.81 10.70
C PHE A 179 -1.61 5.93 11.02
N ASN A 180 -1.21 6.82 11.93
CA ASN A 180 0.19 6.99 12.30
C ASN A 180 0.75 5.78 13.05
N ARG A 181 -0.07 5.09 13.84
CA ARG A 181 0.32 3.82 14.45
C ARG A 181 0.66 2.76 13.41
N TRP A 182 -0.16 2.64 12.36
CA TRP A 182 0.11 1.75 11.21
C TRP A 182 1.33 2.20 10.41
N GLU A 183 1.40 3.48 10.04
CA GLU A 183 2.49 4.09 9.27
C GLU A 183 3.84 3.89 9.97
N ALA A 184 3.89 3.95 11.31
CA ALA A 184 5.10 3.67 12.06
C ALA A 184 5.61 2.23 11.85
N GLY A 185 4.71 1.25 11.82
CA GLY A 185 5.01 -0.14 11.46
C GLY A 185 5.54 -0.25 10.03
N GLN A 186 4.90 0.45 9.08
CA GLN A 186 5.32 0.45 7.67
C GLN A 186 6.70 1.07 7.47
N ARG A 187 7.00 2.20 8.12
CA ARG A 187 8.32 2.85 8.08
C ARG A 187 9.41 1.96 8.65
N LEU A 188 9.13 1.29 9.78
CA LEU A 188 10.07 0.33 10.37
C LEU A 188 10.36 -0.81 9.38
N ALA A 189 9.33 -1.42 8.80
CA ALA A 189 9.47 -2.52 7.84
C ALA A 189 10.23 -2.07 6.58
N LEU A 190 9.88 -0.90 6.04
CA LEU A 190 10.46 -0.33 4.83
C LEU A 190 11.95 -0.02 5.01
N ARG A 191 12.36 0.57 6.13
CA ARG A 191 13.79 0.83 6.44
C ARG A 191 14.62 -0.45 6.42
N ARG A 192 14.08 -1.54 6.96
CA ARG A 192 14.72 -2.86 7.00
C ARG A 192 14.79 -3.47 5.60
N ALA A 193 13.71 -3.37 4.83
CA ALA A 193 13.67 -3.82 3.43
C ALA A 193 14.71 -3.09 2.57
N ILE A 194 14.73 -1.74 2.59
CA ILE A 194 15.66 -0.92 1.79
C ILE A 194 17.11 -1.25 2.17
N ARG A 195 17.43 -1.26 3.47
CA ARG A 195 18.78 -1.58 3.96
C ARG A 195 19.22 -2.98 3.51
N SER A 196 18.30 -3.95 3.53
CA SER A 196 18.56 -5.32 3.12
C SER A 196 18.77 -5.43 1.60
N VAL A 197 17.92 -4.80 0.77
CA VAL A 197 18.08 -4.75 -0.69
C VAL A 197 19.41 -4.13 -1.10
N GLN A 198 19.83 -3.05 -0.42
CA GLN A 198 21.10 -2.36 -0.69
C GLN A 198 22.34 -3.10 -0.16
N SER A 199 22.17 -4.09 0.72
CA SER A 199 23.30 -4.88 1.23
C SER A 199 23.83 -5.86 0.17
N PRO A 200 25.10 -6.32 0.25
CA PRO A 200 25.65 -7.30 -0.69
C PRO A 200 24.80 -8.57 -0.78
N VAL A 201 24.83 -9.26 -1.92
CA VAL A 201 24.00 -10.45 -2.19
C VAL A 201 24.19 -11.54 -1.12
N ASP A 202 25.43 -11.77 -0.70
CA ASP A 202 25.78 -12.80 0.30
C ASP A 202 25.65 -12.31 1.75
N SER A 203 25.13 -11.10 1.96
CA SER A 203 24.95 -10.55 3.29
C SER A 203 23.92 -11.36 4.08
N PRO A 204 24.21 -11.73 5.35
CA PRO A 204 23.21 -12.31 6.25
C PRO A 204 21.95 -11.45 6.39
N MET A 205 22.07 -10.14 6.18
CA MET A 205 20.93 -9.20 6.24
C MET A 205 19.91 -9.43 5.11
N ARG A 206 20.31 -10.00 3.97
CA ARG A 206 19.38 -10.39 2.90
C ARG A 206 18.55 -11.60 3.30
N GLN A 207 19.15 -12.54 4.02
CA GLN A 207 18.48 -13.75 4.49
C GLN A 207 17.60 -13.48 5.72
N ALA A 208 18.01 -12.51 6.54
CA ALA A 208 17.32 -12.15 7.78
C ALA A 208 17.10 -10.63 7.92
N PRO A 209 16.21 -10.00 7.13
CA PRO A 209 16.08 -8.54 7.09
C PRO A 209 15.47 -7.92 8.36
N LEU A 210 14.63 -8.66 9.08
CA LEU A 210 13.93 -8.19 10.28
C LEU A 210 14.75 -8.47 11.53
N ASP A 211 15.03 -7.41 12.28
CA ASP A 211 15.66 -7.51 13.60
C ASP A 211 14.68 -7.99 14.69
N GLY A 212 15.23 -8.44 15.82
CA GLY A 212 14.41 -8.93 16.94
C GLY A 212 13.46 -7.88 17.51
N ALA A 213 13.86 -6.61 17.57
CA ALA A 213 13.03 -5.54 18.11
C ALA A 213 11.76 -5.31 17.26
N TYR A 214 11.87 -5.41 15.94
CA TYR A 214 10.72 -5.36 15.03
C TYR A 214 9.81 -6.57 15.20
N LEU A 215 10.38 -7.78 15.29
CA LEU A 215 9.60 -9.01 15.47
C LEU A 215 8.83 -9.00 16.80
N GLU A 216 9.45 -8.54 17.89
CA GLU A 216 8.75 -8.33 19.17
C GLU A 216 7.63 -7.27 19.06
N ALA A 217 7.86 -6.18 18.33
CA ALA A 217 6.83 -5.17 18.12
C ALA A 217 5.63 -5.73 17.34
N MET A 218 5.87 -6.53 16.30
CA MET A 218 4.80 -7.21 15.55
C MET A 218 4.06 -8.23 16.43
N ARG A 219 4.77 -8.98 17.27
CA ARG A 219 4.15 -9.88 18.27
C ARG A 219 3.26 -9.09 19.23
N ALA A 220 3.74 -7.97 19.75
CA ALA A 220 2.99 -7.12 20.67
C ALA A 220 1.69 -6.61 20.02
N VAL A 221 1.74 -6.16 18.76
CA VAL A 221 0.53 -5.78 17.99
C VAL A 221 -0.43 -6.96 17.86
N LEU A 222 0.07 -8.13 17.45
CA LEU A 222 -0.75 -9.31 17.21
C LEU A 222 -1.48 -9.77 18.49
N ARG A 223 -0.78 -9.72 19.63
CA ARG A 223 -1.27 -10.12 20.95
C ARG A 223 -2.00 -9.01 21.72
N ASN A 224 -2.03 -7.78 21.23
CA ASN A 224 -2.71 -6.68 21.93
C ASN A 224 -4.23 -6.92 21.97
N PRO A 225 -4.87 -7.00 23.15
CA PRO A 225 -6.31 -7.28 23.27
C PRO A 225 -7.20 -6.08 22.90
N GLU A 226 -6.67 -4.86 22.89
CA GLU A 226 -7.40 -3.62 22.62
C GLU A 226 -7.47 -3.30 21.11
N LEU A 227 -6.56 -3.87 20.32
CA LEU A 227 -6.54 -3.70 18.87
C LEU A 227 -7.53 -4.66 18.18
N ASP A 228 -8.32 -4.14 17.26
CA ASP A 228 -9.20 -4.96 16.44
C ASP A 228 -8.41 -5.80 15.42
N ALA A 229 -9.05 -6.86 14.91
CA ALA A 229 -8.41 -7.82 14.01
C ALA A 229 -8.06 -7.23 12.63
N ALA A 230 -8.85 -6.30 12.10
CA ALA A 230 -8.56 -5.65 10.83
C ALA A 230 -7.33 -4.75 10.97
N PHE A 231 -7.24 -3.99 12.06
CA PHE A 231 -6.07 -3.16 12.31
C PHE A 231 -4.79 -3.98 12.46
N LYS A 232 -4.83 -5.07 13.23
CA LYS A 232 -3.69 -6.02 13.32
C LYS A 232 -3.27 -6.53 11.96
N GLU A 233 -4.22 -6.91 11.12
CA GLU A 233 -3.97 -7.42 9.78
C GLU A 233 -3.25 -6.39 8.90
N LEU A 234 -3.70 -5.13 8.95
CA LEU A 234 -3.08 -4.03 8.20
C LEU A 234 -1.65 -3.73 8.68
N VAL A 235 -1.40 -3.76 9.99
CA VAL A 235 -0.07 -3.47 10.57
C VAL A 235 0.94 -4.58 10.27
N LEU A 236 0.53 -5.85 10.29
CA LEU A 236 1.41 -6.97 9.96
C LEU A 236 1.58 -7.18 8.45
N THR A 237 0.81 -6.47 7.62
CA THR A 237 0.98 -6.51 6.16
C THR A 237 2.23 -5.73 5.73
N LEU A 238 3.26 -6.48 5.34
CA LEU A 238 4.51 -5.92 4.85
C LEU A 238 4.30 -5.01 3.62
N PRO A 239 5.11 -3.94 3.49
CA PRO A 239 5.23 -3.13 2.28
C PRO A 239 5.24 -3.99 0.99
N SER A 240 4.50 -3.55 -0.03
CA SER A 240 4.50 -4.23 -1.33
C SER A 240 5.86 -4.05 -2.03
N GLU A 241 6.21 -4.97 -2.93
CA GLU A 241 7.43 -4.86 -3.74
C GLU A 241 7.44 -3.56 -4.55
N GLY A 242 6.28 -3.19 -5.10
CA GLY A 242 6.09 -1.92 -5.79
C GLY A 242 6.42 -0.73 -4.91
N TYR A 243 5.88 -0.68 -3.68
CA TYR A 243 6.15 0.42 -2.76
C TYR A 243 7.62 0.51 -2.33
N ILE A 244 8.28 -0.64 -2.09
CA ILE A 244 9.72 -0.68 -1.81
C ILE A 244 10.52 -0.13 -3.01
N ALA A 245 10.14 -0.52 -4.24
CA ALA A 245 10.78 -0.02 -5.46
C ALA A 245 10.66 1.51 -5.62
N GLU A 246 9.55 2.12 -5.18
CA GLU A 246 9.39 3.59 -5.24
C GLU A 246 10.38 4.35 -4.34
N GLN A 247 10.98 3.68 -3.35
CA GLN A 247 11.93 4.28 -2.42
C GLN A 247 13.40 4.12 -2.86
N LEU A 248 13.63 3.51 -4.03
CA LEU A 248 14.97 3.22 -4.53
C LEU A 248 15.22 4.00 -5.83
N ASP A 249 16.41 4.59 -5.95
CA ASP A 249 16.84 5.26 -7.19
C ASP A 249 17.10 4.27 -8.32
N GLN A 250 17.61 3.08 -7.98
CA GLN A 250 17.84 1.97 -8.89
C GLN A 250 17.11 0.73 -8.37
N VAL A 251 16.22 0.19 -9.19
CA VAL A 251 15.28 -0.88 -8.81
C VAL A 251 15.77 -2.21 -9.34
N ASP A 252 16.27 -3.09 -8.47
CA ASP A 252 16.46 -4.52 -8.77
C ASP A 252 15.23 -5.31 -8.30
N PRO A 253 14.32 -5.72 -9.19
CA PRO A 253 13.09 -6.39 -8.80
C PRO A 253 13.33 -7.75 -8.15
N GLN A 254 14.38 -8.47 -8.54
CA GLN A 254 14.70 -9.78 -7.96
C GLN A 254 15.26 -9.62 -6.54
N ALA A 255 16.11 -8.62 -6.30
CA ALA A 255 16.57 -8.33 -4.95
C ALA A 255 15.42 -7.94 -4.02
N ILE A 256 14.49 -7.10 -4.47
CA ILE A 256 13.30 -6.70 -3.70
C ILE A 256 12.43 -7.93 -3.40
N HIS A 257 12.17 -8.77 -4.41
CA HIS A 257 11.38 -9.98 -4.25
C HIS A 257 11.99 -10.91 -3.19
N LEU A 258 13.29 -11.23 -3.31
CA LEU A 258 14.00 -12.10 -2.37
C LEU A 258 13.96 -11.55 -0.93
N VAL A 259 14.20 -10.25 -0.75
CA VAL A 259 14.16 -9.61 0.57
C VAL A 259 12.76 -9.67 1.17
N ARG A 260 11.72 -9.38 0.37
CA ARG A 260 10.34 -9.42 0.85
C ARG A 260 9.90 -10.83 1.24
N GLU A 261 10.28 -11.85 0.46
CA GLU A 261 9.99 -13.24 0.80
C GLU A 261 10.77 -13.69 2.05
N ALA A 262 12.02 -13.24 2.23
CA ALA A 262 12.78 -13.48 3.46
C ALA A 262 12.10 -12.85 4.69
N MET A 263 11.60 -11.61 4.59
CA MET A 263 10.83 -10.96 5.67
C MET A 263 9.56 -11.75 6.02
N ARG A 264 8.80 -12.20 5.01
CA ARG A 264 7.59 -13.02 5.22
C ARG A 264 7.90 -14.32 5.92
N LEU A 265 8.98 -14.98 5.52
CA LEU A 265 9.43 -16.25 6.09
C LEU A 265 9.89 -16.08 7.54
N GLN A 266 10.61 -14.99 7.85
CA GLN A 266 10.99 -14.66 9.22
C GLN A 266 9.78 -14.42 10.14
N LEU A 267 8.77 -13.68 9.66
CA LEU A 267 7.50 -13.50 10.40
C LEU A 267 6.78 -14.83 10.61
N ALA A 268 6.76 -15.69 9.58
CA ALA A 268 6.11 -17.00 9.66
C ALA A 268 6.75 -17.90 10.74
N HIS A 269 8.09 -17.95 10.78
CA HIS A 269 8.81 -18.78 11.77
C HIS A 269 8.83 -18.18 13.16
N THR A 270 9.21 -16.91 13.28
CA THR A 270 9.44 -16.28 14.59
C THR A 270 8.15 -16.10 15.37
N LEU A 271 7.04 -15.86 14.66
CA LEU A 271 5.71 -15.68 15.25
C LEU A 271 4.83 -16.93 15.08
N HIS A 272 5.41 -18.10 14.79
CA HIS A 272 4.63 -19.31 14.47
C HIS A 272 3.54 -19.61 15.51
N ALA A 273 3.91 -19.70 16.79
CA ALA A 273 2.96 -19.93 17.88
C ALA A 273 1.91 -18.81 18.04
N ASP A 274 2.26 -17.57 17.65
CA ASP A 274 1.32 -16.46 17.63
C ASP A 274 0.32 -16.60 16.48
N TRP A 275 0.76 -17.03 15.30
CA TRP A 275 -0.12 -17.34 14.17
C TRP A 275 -1.07 -18.50 14.47
N GLU A 276 -0.62 -19.54 15.17
CA GLU A 276 -1.49 -20.62 15.62
C GLU A 276 -2.60 -20.08 16.53
N TRP A 277 -2.23 -19.26 17.52
CA TRP A 277 -3.20 -18.63 18.42
C TRP A 277 -4.17 -17.71 17.67
N VAL A 278 -3.67 -16.89 16.75
CA VAL A 278 -4.50 -16.01 15.92
C VAL A 278 -5.54 -16.82 15.16
N TYR A 279 -5.11 -17.88 14.48
CA TYR A 279 -6.01 -18.71 13.71
C TYR A 279 -7.09 -19.33 14.60
N GLU A 280 -6.70 -19.99 15.70
CA GLU A 280 -7.68 -20.66 16.57
C GLU A 280 -8.63 -19.65 17.24
N THR A 281 -8.17 -18.44 17.55
CA THR A 281 -8.98 -17.37 18.14
C THR A 281 -9.97 -16.75 17.14
N HIS A 282 -9.58 -16.59 15.88
CA HIS A 282 -10.34 -15.80 14.89
C HIS A 282 -11.03 -16.63 13.79
N ARG A 283 -10.77 -17.94 13.68
CA ARG A 283 -11.40 -18.80 12.65
C ARG A 283 -12.91 -18.99 12.84
N HIS A 284 -13.40 -18.90 14.08
CA HIS A 284 -14.81 -19.15 14.41
C HIS A 284 -15.60 -17.83 14.45
N ASN A 285 -16.15 -17.44 13.30
CA ASN A 285 -16.91 -16.20 13.14
C ASN A 285 -18.45 -16.38 13.19
N GLY A 286 -18.93 -17.56 13.58
CA GLY A 286 -20.37 -17.88 13.56
C GLY A 286 -20.94 -17.90 12.14
N ALA A 287 -22.22 -17.58 11.99
CA ALA A 287 -22.85 -17.42 10.68
C ALA A 287 -22.23 -16.24 9.91
N TYR A 288 -22.11 -16.37 8.59
CA TYR A 288 -21.50 -15.33 7.76
C TYR A 288 -22.23 -13.98 7.91
N ARG A 289 -21.46 -12.93 8.15
CA ARG A 289 -21.91 -11.53 8.18
C ARG A 289 -20.89 -10.63 7.47
N PRO A 290 -21.35 -9.72 6.60
CA PRO A 290 -20.50 -8.75 5.91
C PRO A 290 -20.28 -7.47 6.75
N ASP A 291 -20.14 -7.59 8.07
CA ASP A 291 -19.84 -6.46 8.96
C ASP A 291 -18.32 -6.25 9.15
N PRO A 292 -17.87 -5.05 9.57
CA PRO A 292 -16.44 -4.76 9.73
C PRO A 292 -15.71 -5.69 10.70
N LEU A 293 -16.33 -6.02 11.84
CA LEU A 293 -15.69 -6.85 12.88
C LEU A 293 -15.45 -8.27 12.38
N SER A 294 -16.49 -8.90 11.82
CA SER A 294 -16.38 -10.25 11.25
C SER A 294 -15.42 -10.29 10.06
N SER A 295 -15.36 -9.22 9.27
CA SER A 295 -14.45 -9.13 8.13
C SER A 295 -12.99 -9.04 8.56
N GLY A 296 -12.68 -8.22 9.57
CA GLY A 296 -11.34 -8.13 10.16
C GLY A 296 -10.85 -9.47 10.73
N ARG A 297 -11.73 -10.20 11.42
CA ARG A 297 -11.39 -11.54 11.95
C ARG A 297 -11.09 -12.55 10.86
N ARG A 298 -11.88 -12.59 9.78
CA ARG A 298 -11.62 -13.47 8.62
C ARG A 298 -10.30 -13.10 7.92
N ALA A 299 -10.02 -11.81 7.76
CA ALA A 299 -8.78 -11.32 7.15
C ALA A 299 -7.56 -11.77 7.97
N LEU A 300 -7.58 -11.52 9.29
CA LEU A 300 -6.49 -11.91 10.19
C LEU A 300 -6.30 -13.43 10.28
N ALA A 301 -7.40 -14.21 10.34
CA ALA A 301 -7.32 -15.68 10.30
C ALA A 301 -6.76 -16.19 8.97
N GLY A 302 -7.08 -15.54 7.85
CA GLY A 302 -6.52 -15.83 6.53
C GLY A 302 -5.01 -15.57 6.48
N MET A 303 -4.55 -14.46 7.04
CA MET A 303 -3.12 -14.15 7.14
C MET A 303 -2.38 -15.18 8.00
N ALA A 304 -2.97 -15.61 9.11
CA ALA A 304 -2.40 -16.66 9.95
C ALA A 304 -2.23 -17.98 9.17
N LEU A 305 -3.25 -18.44 8.43
CA LEU A 305 -3.14 -19.62 7.57
C LEU A 305 -2.00 -19.49 6.55
N HIS A 306 -1.84 -18.31 5.97
CA HIS A 306 -0.77 -18.03 5.01
C HIS A 306 0.63 -18.18 5.64
N HIS A 307 0.87 -17.57 6.80
CA HIS A 307 2.14 -17.70 7.50
C HIS A 307 2.40 -19.13 7.99
N LEU A 308 1.38 -19.81 8.53
CA LEU A 308 1.51 -21.19 9.00
C LEU A 308 1.84 -22.16 7.85
N CYS A 309 1.16 -22.03 6.71
CA CYS A 309 1.50 -22.81 5.52
C CYS A 309 2.91 -22.51 4.98
N LEU A 310 3.32 -21.23 5.00
CA LEU A 310 4.66 -20.83 4.56
C LEU A 310 5.75 -21.45 5.43
N ALA A 311 5.60 -21.41 6.76
CA ALA A 311 6.53 -22.06 7.68
C ALA A 311 6.57 -23.58 7.49
N ALA A 312 5.40 -24.20 7.29
CA ALA A 312 5.26 -25.64 7.13
C ALA A 312 5.99 -26.19 5.89
N VAL A 313 5.99 -25.45 4.77
CA VAL A 313 6.73 -25.85 3.55
C VAL A 313 8.24 -25.97 3.81
N GLN A 314 8.81 -25.09 4.65
CA GLN A 314 10.24 -25.15 4.96
C GLN A 314 10.58 -26.25 5.99
N SER A 315 9.70 -26.49 6.97
CA SER A 315 9.92 -27.51 8.00
C SER A 315 9.56 -28.93 7.55
N GLY A 316 8.79 -29.06 6.46
CA GLY A 316 8.20 -30.33 6.03
C GLY A 316 6.99 -30.74 6.86
N ASP A 317 6.44 -29.85 7.69
CA ASP A 317 5.21 -30.10 8.43
C ASP A 317 4.01 -30.20 7.47
N THR A 318 3.16 -31.19 7.71
CA THR A 318 1.97 -31.47 6.89
C THR A 318 0.67 -31.06 7.60
N LEU A 319 0.73 -30.74 8.91
CA LEU A 319 -0.44 -30.43 9.72
C LEU A 319 -1.17 -29.18 9.22
N TRP A 320 -0.46 -28.05 9.14
CA TRP A 320 -1.06 -26.77 8.76
C TRP A 320 -1.56 -26.73 7.31
N PRO A 321 -0.81 -27.21 6.30
CA PRO A 321 -1.34 -27.36 4.94
C PRO A 321 -2.59 -28.27 4.88
N GLY A 322 -2.61 -29.36 5.66
CA GLY A 322 -3.77 -30.23 5.79
C GLY A 322 -4.99 -29.52 6.41
N LYS A 323 -4.80 -28.81 7.53
CA LYS A 323 -5.82 -27.96 8.15
C LYS A 323 -6.35 -26.89 7.18
N THR A 324 -5.47 -26.25 6.43
CA THR A 324 -5.84 -25.23 5.43
C THR A 324 -6.70 -25.82 4.32
N LEU A 325 -6.35 -26.99 3.78
CA LEU A 325 -7.17 -27.66 2.78
C LEU A 325 -8.56 -28.05 3.36
N GLN A 326 -8.61 -28.45 4.62
CA GLN A 326 -9.88 -28.74 5.28
C GLN A 326 -10.73 -27.46 5.47
N ALA A 327 -10.11 -26.37 5.92
CA ALA A 327 -10.77 -25.06 6.03
C ALA A 327 -11.31 -24.57 4.67
N PHE A 328 -10.56 -24.79 3.58
CA PHE A 328 -11.03 -24.53 2.22
C PHE A 328 -12.29 -25.31 1.86
N LYS A 329 -12.34 -26.61 2.19
CA LYS A 329 -13.48 -27.50 1.90
C LYS A 329 -14.72 -27.11 2.72
N ASP A 330 -14.52 -26.76 3.99
CA ASP A 330 -15.59 -26.53 4.95
C ASP A 330 -16.10 -25.08 4.95
N ALA A 331 -15.33 -24.14 4.39
CA ALA A 331 -15.69 -22.74 4.36
C ALA A 331 -17.09 -22.51 3.74
N SER A 332 -17.94 -21.82 4.50
CA SER A 332 -19.32 -21.48 4.12
C SER A 332 -19.45 -20.18 3.32
N ASN A 333 -18.35 -19.43 3.17
CA ASN A 333 -18.31 -18.16 2.46
C ASN A 333 -17.05 -18.05 1.58
N MET A 334 -17.08 -17.13 0.62
CA MET A 334 -15.99 -16.95 -0.34
C MET A 334 -14.70 -16.42 0.31
N THR A 335 -14.78 -15.56 1.34
CA THR A 335 -13.60 -14.98 1.99
C THR A 335 -12.74 -16.07 2.63
N ASP A 336 -13.33 -16.91 3.48
CA ASP A 336 -12.57 -17.96 4.18
C ASP A 336 -12.06 -19.02 3.20
N ARG A 337 -12.90 -19.39 2.21
CA ARG A 337 -12.50 -20.34 1.17
C ARG A 337 -11.32 -19.81 0.36
N PHE A 338 -11.39 -18.55 -0.08
CA PHE A 338 -10.35 -17.95 -0.89
C PHE A 338 -9.07 -17.68 -0.08
N ASN A 339 -9.18 -17.31 1.20
CA ASN A 339 -8.01 -17.19 2.09
C ASN A 339 -7.26 -18.52 2.21
N ALA A 340 -7.96 -19.63 2.42
CA ALA A 340 -7.34 -20.95 2.48
C ALA A 340 -6.72 -21.39 1.14
N LEU A 341 -7.41 -21.13 0.02
CA LEU A 341 -6.86 -21.37 -1.32
C LEU A 341 -5.59 -20.53 -1.56
N HIS A 342 -5.64 -19.24 -1.22
CA HIS A 342 -4.54 -18.30 -1.37
C HIS A 342 -3.31 -18.75 -0.57
N ALA A 343 -3.49 -19.19 0.68
CA ALA A 343 -2.40 -19.71 1.51
C ALA A 343 -1.69 -20.90 0.86
N LEU A 344 -2.45 -21.90 0.36
CA LEU A 344 -1.87 -23.07 -0.31
C LEU A 344 -1.12 -22.70 -1.60
N VAL A 345 -1.70 -21.83 -2.42
CA VAL A 345 -1.10 -21.42 -3.70
C VAL A 345 0.18 -20.62 -3.48
N ASN A 346 0.18 -19.64 -2.57
CA ASN A 346 1.31 -18.74 -2.39
C ASN A 346 2.49 -19.34 -1.62
N CYS A 347 2.27 -20.36 -0.78
CA CYS A 347 3.37 -21.12 -0.19
C CYS A 347 3.91 -22.20 -1.15
N GLY A 348 3.27 -22.42 -2.31
CA GLY A 348 3.69 -23.43 -3.29
C GLY A 348 3.46 -24.87 -2.84
N HIS A 349 2.56 -25.13 -1.88
CA HIS A 349 2.34 -26.48 -1.37
C HIS A 349 1.63 -27.38 -2.40
N PRO A 350 1.96 -28.68 -2.51
CA PRO A 350 1.35 -29.60 -3.49
C PRO A 350 -0.19 -29.69 -3.43
N LEU A 351 -0.78 -29.47 -2.25
CA LEU A 351 -2.25 -29.44 -2.09
C LEU A 351 -2.94 -28.27 -2.81
N ALA A 352 -2.18 -27.25 -3.25
CA ALA A 352 -2.71 -26.14 -4.03
C ALA A 352 -3.41 -26.61 -5.31
N ARG A 353 -2.86 -27.61 -6.01
CA ARG A 353 -3.47 -28.16 -7.23
C ARG A 353 -4.85 -28.73 -6.95
N GLN A 354 -4.98 -29.55 -5.91
CA GLN A 354 -6.27 -30.12 -5.50
C GLN A 354 -7.29 -29.03 -5.16
N ALA A 355 -6.86 -27.98 -4.45
CA ALA A 355 -7.72 -26.86 -4.08
C ALA A 355 -8.13 -26.02 -5.30
N LEU A 356 -7.21 -25.74 -6.23
CA LEU A 356 -7.47 -25.02 -7.48
C LEU A 356 -8.47 -25.76 -8.37
N ASP A 357 -8.26 -27.06 -8.59
CA ASP A 357 -9.15 -27.90 -9.41
C ASP A 357 -10.57 -27.92 -8.82
N ARG A 358 -10.67 -28.07 -7.49
CA ARG A 358 -11.97 -28.03 -6.80
C ARG A 358 -12.61 -26.66 -6.83
N PHE A 359 -11.85 -25.59 -6.66
CA PHE A 359 -12.37 -24.22 -6.72
C PHE A 359 -12.94 -23.93 -8.11
N HIS A 360 -12.20 -24.28 -9.16
CA HIS A 360 -12.66 -24.18 -10.54
C HIS A 360 -13.96 -24.98 -10.75
N ALA A 361 -13.99 -26.26 -10.37
CA ALA A 361 -15.17 -27.10 -10.54
C ALA A 361 -16.43 -26.54 -9.85
N LEU A 362 -16.27 -25.91 -8.67
CA LEU A 362 -17.36 -25.29 -7.93
C LEU A 362 -17.88 -24.01 -8.57
N PHE A 363 -17.01 -23.23 -9.24
CA PHE A 363 -17.30 -21.86 -9.66
C PHE A 363 -17.10 -21.59 -11.15
N LYS A 364 -16.93 -22.64 -11.98
CA LYS A 364 -16.70 -22.48 -13.43
C LYS A 364 -17.77 -21.68 -14.16
N ASN A 365 -18.99 -21.66 -13.64
CA ASN A 365 -20.11 -20.91 -14.22
C ASN A 365 -20.23 -19.48 -13.66
N GLU A 366 -19.31 -19.05 -12.78
CA GLU A 366 -19.30 -17.73 -12.14
C GLU A 366 -18.11 -16.91 -12.67
N PRO A 367 -18.30 -16.08 -13.71
CA PRO A 367 -17.18 -15.44 -14.41
C PRO A 367 -16.26 -14.61 -13.51
N LEU A 368 -16.83 -13.82 -12.59
CA LEU A 368 -16.04 -12.98 -11.68
C LEU A 368 -15.25 -13.79 -10.64
N VAL A 369 -15.71 -14.99 -10.31
CA VAL A 369 -15.00 -15.90 -9.41
C VAL A 369 -13.85 -16.59 -10.14
N LEU A 370 -14.05 -16.94 -11.41
CA LEU A 370 -12.96 -17.42 -12.26
C LEU A 370 -11.88 -16.37 -12.47
N ASP A 371 -12.24 -15.08 -12.58
CA ASP A 371 -11.24 -14.00 -12.64
C ASP A 371 -10.32 -14.03 -11.39
N LYS A 372 -10.88 -14.25 -10.19
CA LYS A 372 -10.05 -14.42 -8.96
C LYS A 372 -9.15 -15.66 -9.03
N TRP A 373 -9.63 -16.75 -9.63
CA TRP A 373 -8.88 -17.99 -9.79
C TRP A 373 -7.70 -17.86 -10.77
N PHE A 374 -7.88 -17.16 -11.89
CA PHE A 374 -6.78 -16.82 -12.81
C PHE A 374 -5.77 -15.88 -12.14
N ALA A 375 -6.27 -14.82 -11.49
CA ALA A 375 -5.43 -13.83 -10.82
C ALA A 375 -4.55 -14.42 -9.72
N LEU A 376 -5.10 -15.33 -8.91
CA LEU A 376 -4.34 -15.98 -7.86
C LEU A 376 -3.15 -16.78 -8.40
N GLN A 377 -3.34 -17.49 -9.52
CA GLN A 377 -2.26 -18.28 -10.13
C GLN A 377 -1.23 -17.41 -10.84
N ALA A 378 -1.64 -16.29 -11.42
CA ALA A 378 -0.73 -15.34 -12.09
C ALA A 378 0.09 -14.49 -11.11
N ALA A 379 -0.48 -14.22 -9.93
CA ALA A 379 0.13 -13.38 -8.89
C ALA A 379 0.82 -14.17 -7.77
N LYS A 380 0.87 -15.51 -7.84
CA LYS A 380 1.54 -16.32 -6.83
C LYS A 380 3.03 -15.99 -6.76
N CYS A 381 3.65 -16.23 -5.60
CA CYS A 381 5.11 -16.16 -5.46
C CYS A 381 5.79 -17.04 -6.51
N ASP A 382 6.76 -16.48 -7.24
CA ASP A 382 7.53 -17.22 -8.23
C ASP A 382 8.54 -18.12 -7.53
N VAL A 383 8.57 -19.39 -7.93
CA VAL A 383 9.53 -20.36 -7.43
C VAL A 383 10.28 -20.92 -8.63
N GLN A 384 11.53 -20.49 -8.80
CA GLN A 384 12.39 -20.92 -9.90
C GLN A 384 11.79 -20.64 -11.29
N GLY A 385 11.00 -19.57 -11.43
CA GLY A 385 10.43 -19.17 -12.72
C GLY A 385 9.20 -19.94 -13.16
N ASP A 386 8.50 -20.64 -12.25
CA ASP A 386 7.37 -21.53 -12.55
C ASP A 386 6.08 -20.79 -12.97
N VAL A 387 5.94 -19.50 -12.65
CA VAL A 387 4.70 -18.75 -12.89
C VAL A 387 4.45 -18.50 -14.37
N LEU A 388 5.47 -18.08 -15.14
CA LEU A 388 5.28 -17.77 -16.57
C LEU A 388 4.81 -19.00 -17.39
N PRO A 389 5.41 -20.21 -17.23
CA PRO A 389 4.87 -21.42 -17.83
C PRO A 389 3.40 -21.69 -17.46
N ALA A 390 3.03 -21.53 -16.18
CA ALA A 390 1.66 -21.72 -15.71
C ALA A 390 0.70 -20.69 -16.35
N VAL A 391 1.10 -19.41 -16.44
CA VAL A 391 0.34 -18.35 -17.11
C VAL A 391 0.13 -18.68 -18.59
N ARG A 392 1.17 -19.15 -19.30
CA ARG A 392 1.05 -19.57 -20.70
C ARG A 392 0.11 -20.76 -20.87
N GLN A 393 0.10 -21.70 -19.93
CA GLN A 393 -0.86 -22.80 -19.92
C GLN A 393 -2.29 -22.30 -19.66
N LEU A 394 -2.48 -21.33 -18.77
CA LEU A 394 -3.79 -20.75 -18.48
C LEU A 394 -4.37 -19.96 -19.66
N LEU A 395 -3.54 -19.42 -20.57
CA LEU A 395 -4.02 -18.81 -21.81
C LEU A 395 -4.72 -19.80 -22.75
N THR A 396 -4.44 -21.10 -22.63
CA THR A 396 -5.08 -22.15 -23.44
C THR A 396 -6.26 -22.81 -22.70
N HIS A 397 -6.57 -22.36 -21.50
CA HIS A 397 -7.68 -22.89 -20.70
C HIS A 397 -9.03 -22.60 -21.40
N PRO A 398 -9.99 -23.55 -21.44
CA PRO A 398 -11.27 -23.35 -22.14
C PRO A 398 -12.08 -22.17 -21.62
N ASP A 399 -11.96 -21.83 -20.33
CA ASP A 399 -12.61 -20.66 -19.73
C ASP A 399 -11.78 -19.36 -19.85
N PHE A 400 -10.65 -19.37 -20.58
CA PHE A 400 -9.90 -18.16 -20.90
C PHE A 400 -10.31 -17.63 -22.29
N SER A 401 -10.56 -16.33 -22.37
CA SER A 401 -10.74 -15.64 -23.65
C SER A 401 -10.16 -14.23 -23.57
N LEU A 402 -9.28 -13.91 -24.52
CA LEU A 402 -8.66 -12.59 -24.61
C LEU A 402 -9.68 -11.49 -25.00
N LEU A 403 -10.80 -11.87 -25.62
CA LEU A 403 -11.89 -10.95 -25.96
C LEU A 403 -12.64 -10.43 -24.73
N ASN A 404 -12.51 -11.10 -23.58
CA ASN A 404 -13.06 -10.64 -22.32
C ASN A 404 -12.01 -9.78 -21.59
N PRO A 405 -12.22 -8.45 -21.44
CA PRO A 405 -11.26 -7.57 -20.77
C PRO A 405 -10.98 -7.95 -19.32
N ASN A 406 -11.95 -8.51 -18.60
CA ASN A 406 -11.75 -8.93 -17.21
C ASN A 406 -10.86 -10.17 -17.15
N ARG A 407 -11.01 -11.09 -18.10
CA ARG A 407 -10.19 -12.30 -18.20
C ARG A 407 -8.73 -11.96 -18.58
N ALA A 408 -8.55 -11.04 -19.54
CA ALA A 408 -7.24 -10.46 -19.85
C ALA A 408 -6.59 -9.80 -18.63
N ARG A 409 -7.33 -8.96 -17.87
CA ARG A 409 -6.83 -8.35 -16.63
C ARG A 409 -6.47 -9.40 -15.58
N SER A 410 -7.34 -10.38 -15.37
CA SER A 410 -7.17 -11.39 -14.33
C SER A 410 -5.94 -12.28 -14.54
N LEU A 411 -5.47 -12.48 -15.78
CA LEU A 411 -4.33 -13.35 -16.03
C LEU A 411 -3.09 -12.54 -16.43
N ILE A 412 -3.22 -11.73 -17.49
CA ILE A 412 -2.08 -11.03 -18.10
C ILE A 412 -1.65 -9.85 -17.24
N PHE A 413 -2.58 -9.02 -16.76
CA PHE A 413 -2.22 -7.85 -15.93
C PHE A 413 -1.74 -8.31 -14.56
N SER A 414 -2.36 -9.34 -13.99
CA SER A 414 -1.89 -9.92 -12.73
C SER A 414 -0.43 -10.41 -12.83
N TYR A 415 -0.04 -11.05 -13.93
CA TYR A 415 1.37 -11.40 -14.16
C TYR A 415 2.25 -10.16 -14.37
N CYS A 416 1.92 -9.28 -15.34
CA CYS A 416 2.80 -8.18 -15.75
C CYS A 416 2.90 -7.03 -14.75
N SER A 417 1.89 -6.82 -13.90
CA SER A 417 1.80 -5.63 -13.04
C SER A 417 1.67 -5.95 -11.55
N ALA A 418 1.14 -7.12 -11.19
CA ALA A 418 0.97 -7.52 -9.80
C ALA A 418 2.00 -8.56 -9.31
N ASN A 419 2.91 -9.02 -10.19
CA ASN A 419 3.94 -10.01 -9.86
C ASN A 419 5.34 -9.61 -10.38
N PRO A 420 5.96 -8.54 -9.84
CA PRO A 420 7.25 -8.06 -10.32
C PRO A 420 8.36 -9.13 -10.20
N GLY A 421 8.37 -9.94 -9.14
CA GLY A 421 9.27 -11.09 -9.00
C GLY A 421 9.18 -12.11 -10.14
N ALA A 422 7.97 -12.46 -10.61
CA ALA A 422 7.80 -13.36 -11.75
C ALA A 422 8.01 -12.67 -13.11
N PHE A 423 7.64 -11.39 -13.21
CA PHE A 423 7.64 -10.64 -14.47
C PHE A 423 9.06 -10.22 -14.90
N HIS A 424 9.84 -9.66 -13.97
CA HIS A 424 11.17 -9.12 -14.24
C HIS A 424 12.24 -10.22 -14.16
N ARG A 425 12.23 -11.10 -15.16
CA ARG A 425 13.15 -12.23 -15.25
C ARG A 425 14.48 -11.85 -15.86
N THR A 426 15.55 -12.50 -15.41
CA THR A 426 16.91 -12.32 -15.95
C THR A 426 17.05 -12.81 -17.40
N ASP A 427 16.20 -13.75 -17.83
CA ASP A 427 16.13 -14.27 -19.20
C ASP A 427 15.26 -13.43 -20.16
N ALA A 428 14.74 -12.28 -19.70
CA ALA A 428 13.84 -11.39 -20.42
C ALA A 428 12.50 -12.01 -20.89
N ALA A 429 12.18 -13.26 -20.53
CA ALA A 429 11.02 -13.96 -21.05
C ALA A 429 9.68 -13.30 -20.65
N GLY A 430 9.66 -12.62 -19.50
CA GLY A 430 8.50 -11.82 -19.08
C GLY A 430 8.25 -10.61 -19.98
N TYR A 431 9.30 -9.90 -20.39
CA TYR A 431 9.18 -8.78 -21.32
C TYR A 431 8.79 -9.22 -22.73
N VAL A 432 9.30 -10.36 -23.19
CA VAL A 432 8.87 -10.98 -24.44
C VAL A 432 7.37 -11.30 -24.38
N PHE A 433 6.93 -11.97 -23.31
CA PHE A 433 5.52 -12.25 -23.07
C PHE A 433 4.66 -10.99 -23.08
N TRP A 434 5.09 -9.93 -22.36
CA TRP A 434 4.39 -8.65 -22.34
C TRP A 434 4.28 -8.05 -23.74
N SER A 435 5.35 -8.05 -24.53
CA SER A 435 5.32 -7.49 -25.89
C SER A 435 4.32 -8.22 -26.78
N GLU A 436 4.29 -9.55 -26.73
CA GLU A 436 3.31 -10.36 -27.47
C GLU A 436 1.87 -10.01 -27.04
N ARG A 437 1.61 -9.95 -25.73
CA ARG A 437 0.25 -9.70 -25.20
C ARG A 437 -0.24 -8.29 -25.45
N VAL A 438 0.65 -7.28 -25.42
CA VAL A 438 0.29 -5.91 -25.81
C VAL A 438 -0.13 -5.87 -27.27
N LEU A 439 0.61 -6.54 -28.16
CA LEU A 439 0.30 -6.57 -29.58
C LEU A 439 -1.00 -7.34 -29.90
N ASP A 440 -1.24 -8.47 -29.22
CA ASP A 440 -2.48 -9.24 -29.35
C ASP A 440 -3.70 -8.43 -28.91
N LEU A 441 -3.57 -7.70 -27.79
CA LEU A 441 -4.63 -6.84 -27.27
C LEU A 441 -4.81 -5.59 -28.13
N ASP A 442 -3.75 -5.00 -28.66
CA ASP A 442 -3.83 -3.81 -29.51
C ASP A 442 -4.70 -4.05 -30.76
N ALA A 443 -4.62 -5.25 -31.34
CA ALA A 443 -5.43 -5.64 -32.49
C ALA A 443 -6.94 -5.75 -32.19
N THR A 444 -7.34 -5.92 -30.93
CA THR A 444 -8.75 -6.17 -30.56
C THR A 444 -9.34 -5.10 -29.64
N ASN A 445 -8.53 -4.52 -28.76
CA ASN A 445 -8.90 -3.53 -27.76
C ASN A 445 -7.71 -2.60 -27.41
N PRO A 446 -7.45 -1.57 -28.24
CA PRO A 446 -6.37 -0.59 -28.04
C PRO A 446 -6.32 0.03 -26.65
N GLN A 447 -7.47 0.33 -26.04
CA GLN A 447 -7.54 0.94 -24.71
C GLN A 447 -7.05 0.00 -23.61
N VAL A 448 -7.38 -1.30 -23.70
CA VAL A 448 -6.86 -2.31 -22.75
C VAL A 448 -5.37 -2.53 -23.00
N ALA A 449 -4.94 -2.60 -24.26
CA ALA A 449 -3.53 -2.72 -24.61
C ALA A 449 -2.69 -1.55 -24.06
N ALA A 450 -3.17 -0.30 -24.20
CA ALA A 450 -2.49 0.89 -23.68
C ALA A 450 -2.37 0.86 -22.15
N ARG A 451 -3.36 0.33 -21.43
CA ARG A 451 -3.28 0.12 -19.98
C ARG A 451 -2.26 -0.95 -19.60
N LEU A 452 -2.16 -2.05 -20.35
CA LEU A 452 -1.12 -3.06 -20.14
C LEU A 452 0.28 -2.50 -20.45
N ALA A 453 0.38 -1.63 -21.45
CA ALA A 453 1.65 -1.04 -21.85
C ALA A 453 2.30 -0.22 -20.73
N ARG A 454 1.47 0.41 -19.88
CA ARG A 454 1.91 1.17 -18.70
C ARG A 454 2.61 0.33 -17.62
N ALA A 455 2.57 -1.00 -17.69
CA ALA A 455 3.36 -1.86 -16.81
C ALA A 455 4.87 -1.58 -16.90
N LEU A 456 5.33 -0.96 -18.00
CA LEU A 456 6.72 -0.56 -18.20
C LEU A 456 6.94 0.96 -18.11
N ASP A 457 6.00 1.76 -17.56
CA ASP A 457 6.16 3.22 -17.43
C ASP A 457 7.43 3.61 -16.64
N ARG A 458 7.86 2.77 -15.69
CA ARG A 458 9.04 2.98 -14.83
C ARG A 458 10.27 2.17 -15.26
N TRP A 459 10.35 1.73 -16.51
CA TRP A 459 11.45 0.86 -16.97
C TRP A 459 12.84 1.48 -16.77
N SER A 460 12.96 2.81 -16.83
CA SER A 460 14.24 3.53 -16.78
C SER A 460 14.90 3.49 -15.40
N THR A 461 14.15 3.25 -14.31
CA THR A 461 14.71 3.11 -12.95
C THR A 461 15.19 1.70 -12.66
N LEU A 462 14.83 0.70 -13.49
CA LEU A 462 15.26 -0.69 -13.30
C LEU A 462 16.79 -0.81 -13.32
N ALA A 463 17.34 -1.77 -12.59
CA ALA A 463 18.74 -2.16 -12.71
C ALA A 463 19.00 -2.91 -14.02
N GLU A 464 20.27 -3.01 -14.45
CA GLU A 464 20.62 -3.98 -15.49
C GLU A 464 20.59 -5.41 -14.93
N PRO A 465 20.23 -6.43 -15.73
CA PRO A 465 19.90 -6.39 -17.16
C PRO A 465 18.42 -6.04 -17.48
N TYR A 466 17.60 -5.80 -16.45
CA TYR A 466 16.15 -5.59 -16.59
C TYR A 466 15.80 -4.34 -17.41
N ARG A 467 16.57 -3.26 -17.22
CA ARG A 467 16.40 -1.99 -17.93
C ARG A 467 16.56 -2.15 -19.44
N SER A 468 17.68 -2.71 -19.89
CA SER A 468 17.93 -2.92 -21.32
C SER A 468 16.91 -3.85 -21.97
N ALA A 469 16.55 -4.95 -21.30
CA ALA A 469 15.54 -5.88 -21.77
C ALA A 469 14.13 -5.26 -21.88
N ALA A 470 13.72 -4.45 -20.89
CA ALA A 470 12.45 -3.73 -20.93
C ALA A 470 12.40 -2.71 -22.07
N ARG A 471 13.50 -1.97 -22.29
CA ARG A 471 13.64 -1.03 -23.41
C ARG A 471 13.50 -1.73 -24.76
N GLU A 472 14.11 -2.90 -24.93
CA GLU A 472 13.99 -3.68 -26.16
C GLU A 472 12.55 -4.13 -26.42
N ALA A 473 11.84 -4.58 -25.38
CA ALA A 473 10.43 -4.94 -25.51
C ALA A 473 9.55 -3.74 -25.90
N LEU A 474 9.78 -2.56 -25.31
CA LEU A 474 9.12 -1.32 -25.71
C LEU A 474 9.41 -0.98 -27.17
N ALA A 475 10.67 -1.07 -27.59
CA ALA A 475 11.08 -0.81 -28.98
C ALA A 475 10.41 -1.79 -29.97
N ARG A 476 10.27 -3.06 -29.60
CA ARG A 476 9.56 -4.08 -30.40
C ARG A 476 8.09 -3.72 -30.61
N VAL A 477 7.40 -3.29 -29.55
CA VAL A 477 6.00 -2.86 -29.67
C VAL A 477 5.90 -1.60 -30.54
N ALA A 478 6.78 -0.62 -30.33
CA ALA A 478 6.81 0.63 -31.10
C ALA A 478 7.07 0.42 -32.61
N ALA A 479 7.80 -0.64 -32.96
CA ALA A 479 8.15 -0.97 -34.34
C ALA A 479 6.97 -1.54 -35.16
N LYS A 480 5.84 -1.91 -34.54
CA LYS A 480 4.65 -2.37 -35.26
C LYS A 480 4.07 -1.21 -36.08
N ALA A 481 3.98 -1.41 -37.41
CA ALA A 481 3.59 -0.36 -38.34
C ALA A 481 2.15 0.13 -38.09
N ASP A 482 1.22 -0.80 -37.88
CA ASP A 482 -0.21 -0.59 -37.66
C ASP A 482 -0.60 -0.46 -36.18
N LEU A 483 0.36 -0.12 -35.30
CA LEU A 483 0.10 0.11 -33.87
C LEU A 483 -0.91 1.25 -33.66
N SER A 484 -1.91 1.03 -32.81
CA SER A 484 -2.93 2.02 -32.47
C SER A 484 -2.34 3.28 -31.85
N ASN A 485 -3.06 4.40 -31.95
CA ASN A 485 -2.63 5.67 -31.35
C ASN A 485 -2.54 5.58 -29.82
N ASP A 486 -3.49 4.89 -29.17
CA ASP A 486 -3.51 4.68 -27.72
C ASP A 486 -2.21 4.03 -27.21
N VAL A 487 -1.76 2.95 -27.86
CA VAL A 487 -0.53 2.25 -27.45
C VAL A 487 0.71 3.02 -27.89
N ARG A 488 0.69 3.62 -29.08
CA ARG A 488 1.80 4.42 -29.62
C ARG A 488 2.13 5.59 -28.70
N GLU A 489 1.15 6.32 -28.20
CA GLU A 489 1.37 7.43 -27.26
C GLU A 489 2.12 6.96 -26.00
N VAL A 490 1.66 5.88 -25.37
CA VAL A 490 2.25 5.34 -24.14
C VAL A 490 3.69 4.89 -24.37
N VAL A 491 3.93 4.06 -25.39
CA VAL A 491 5.26 3.48 -25.65
C VAL A 491 6.24 4.54 -26.14
N SER A 492 5.83 5.48 -27.00
CA SER A 492 6.70 6.58 -27.44
C SER A 492 7.07 7.51 -26.30
N ARG A 493 6.14 7.81 -25.37
CA ARG A 493 6.45 8.58 -24.17
C ARG A 493 7.44 7.84 -23.27
N ALA A 494 7.25 6.54 -23.05
CA ALA A 494 8.15 5.74 -22.25
C ALA A 494 9.57 5.66 -22.84
N LEU A 495 9.70 5.53 -24.17
CA LEU A 495 11.00 5.46 -24.85
C LEU A 495 11.75 6.81 -24.93
N ALA A 496 11.05 7.93 -24.68
CA ALA A 496 11.66 9.26 -24.64
C ALA A 496 12.33 9.59 -23.30
N ILE A 497 12.11 8.76 -22.27
CA ILE A 497 12.81 8.79 -20.97
C ILE A 497 14.16 8.10 -21.13
#